data_AF-A0A5U3EU71-F1
#
_entry.id   AF-A0A5U3EU71-F1
#
_cell.length_a   1.000
_cell.length_b   1.000
_cell.length_c   1.000
_cell.angle_alpha   90.00
_cell.angle_beta   90.00
_cell.angle_gamma   90.00
#
_symmetry.space_group_name_H-M   'P 1'
#
loop_
_entity.id
_entity.type
_entity.pdbx_description
1 polymer ?
#
loop_
_entity_poly.entity_id
_entity_poly.type
_entity_poly.pdbx_seq_one_letter_code
_entity_poly.pdbx_strand_id
1 'polypeptide(L)'
;MINPNKNLTQQVLAGAQFLRMHAEAMAGDDDFFIAIMSEPHAIAANAIEQIVKENTELRAQLVAFQKAANPAVAVDPASGPDTTAWYTPFVRGARVCLKVHPYQRGTIVNTRFDDRRGYLISVRFESEFESDRWVKAKNLELIPDE
;
A
#
# COMPACT_ATOMS: atom_id res chain seq x y z
N MET A 1 -4.87 26.12 -16.84
CA MET A 1 -5.52 24.80 -16.71
C MET A 1 -4.47 23.71 -16.50
N ILE A 2 -4.58 22.93 -15.43
CA ILE A 2 -3.71 21.77 -15.19
C ILE A 2 -4.10 20.67 -16.19
N ASN A 3 -3.13 20.16 -16.94
CA ASN A 3 -3.36 19.13 -17.96
C ASN A 3 -3.75 17.78 -17.29
N PRO A 4 -4.91 17.19 -17.62
CA PRO A 4 -5.38 15.95 -17.01
C PRO A 4 -4.51 14.73 -17.34
N ASN A 5 -3.68 14.79 -18.38
CA ASN A 5 -2.79 13.69 -18.79
C ASN A 5 -1.49 13.62 -17.97
N LYS A 6 -1.29 14.52 -17.00
CA LYS A 6 -0.12 14.53 -16.11
C LYS A 6 -0.36 13.61 -14.91
N ASN A 7 0.68 12.96 -14.42
CA ASN A 7 0.59 12.17 -13.18
C ASN A 7 0.31 13.09 -11.98
N LEU A 8 -0.20 12.53 -10.88
CA LEU A 8 -0.61 13.31 -9.71
C LEU A 8 0.51 14.25 -9.24
N THR A 9 1.75 13.76 -9.11
CA THR A 9 2.92 14.57 -8.73
C THR A 9 3.09 15.82 -9.61
N GLN A 10 3.04 15.66 -10.93
CA GLN A 10 3.14 16.76 -11.88
C GLN A 10 1.95 17.73 -11.79
N GLN A 11 0.75 17.23 -11.46
CA GLN A 11 -0.43 18.08 -11.25
C GLN A 11 -0.29 18.92 -9.98
N VAL A 12 0.14 18.33 -8.85
CA VAL A 12 0.33 19.08 -7.59
C VAL A 12 1.47 20.09 -7.71
N LEU A 13 2.58 19.74 -8.38
CA LEU A 13 3.67 20.68 -8.63
C LEU A 13 3.24 21.84 -9.53
N ALA A 14 2.42 21.58 -10.56
CA ALA A 14 1.84 22.66 -11.36
C ALA A 14 0.88 23.55 -10.54
N GLY A 15 0.14 22.97 -9.59
CA GLY A 15 -0.66 23.71 -8.62
C GLY A 15 0.18 24.58 -7.69
N ALA A 16 1.29 24.07 -7.16
CA ALA A 16 2.22 24.84 -6.33
C ALA A 16 2.84 26.02 -7.10
N GLN A 17 3.24 25.80 -8.35
CA GLN A 17 3.73 26.88 -9.23
C GLN A 17 2.67 27.95 -9.47
N PHE A 18 1.42 27.54 -9.70
CA PHE A 18 0.31 28.46 -9.86
C PHE A 18 0.08 29.31 -8.61
N LEU A 19 0.09 28.69 -7.42
CA LEU A 19 -0.03 29.38 -6.14
C LEU A 19 1.10 30.38 -5.91
N ARG A 20 2.34 30.01 -6.24
CA ARG A 20 3.51 30.91 -6.10
C ARG A 20 3.40 32.13 -7.03
N MET A 21 3.00 31.93 -8.27
CA MET A 21 2.75 33.02 -9.22
C MET A 21 1.63 33.96 -8.72
N HIS A 22 0.57 33.40 -8.12
CA HIS A 22 -0.49 34.22 -7.53
C HIS A 22 -0.03 34.97 -6.29
N ALA A 23 0.79 34.36 -5.44
CA ALA A 23 1.39 35.03 -4.29
C ALA A 23 2.24 36.23 -4.71
N GLU A 24 3.07 36.08 -5.74
CA GLU A 24 3.90 37.16 -6.29
C GLU A 24 3.05 38.29 -6.87
N ALA A 25 1.97 37.97 -7.60
CA ALA A 25 1.04 38.96 -8.12
C ALA A 25 0.31 39.72 -7.00
N MET A 26 -0.16 39.02 -5.97
CA MET A 26 -0.86 39.62 -4.82
C MET A 26 0.06 40.51 -3.99
N ALA A 27 1.34 40.15 -3.85
CA ALA A 27 2.30 40.93 -3.04
C ALA A 27 2.52 42.35 -3.56
N GLY A 28 2.33 42.57 -4.86
CA GLY A 28 2.47 43.88 -5.51
C GLY A 28 1.16 44.64 -5.69
N ASP A 29 0.05 44.15 -5.13
CA ASP A 29 -1.26 44.79 -5.24
C ASP A 29 -1.40 45.95 -4.23
N ASP A 30 -2.04 47.04 -4.66
CA ASP A 30 -2.27 48.23 -3.83
C ASP A 30 -3.38 48.00 -2.78
N ASP A 31 -4.26 47.01 -2.98
CA ASP A 31 -5.26 46.61 -2.00
C ASP A 31 -4.62 45.74 -0.90
N PHE A 32 -4.55 46.30 0.32
CA PHE A 32 -4.05 45.62 1.50
C PHE A 32 -4.70 44.24 1.74
N PHE A 33 -5.99 44.09 1.46
CA PHE A 33 -6.69 42.81 1.63
C PHE A 33 -6.28 41.77 0.58
N ILE A 34 -5.78 42.19 -0.57
CA ILE A 34 -5.21 41.30 -1.58
C ILE A 34 -3.76 40.98 -1.20
N ALA A 35 -2.97 41.98 -0.80
CA ALA A 35 -1.58 41.80 -0.41
C ALA A 35 -1.40 40.81 0.76
N ILE A 36 -2.27 40.86 1.78
CA ILE A 36 -2.20 39.94 2.93
C ILE A 36 -2.44 38.47 2.54
N MET A 37 -3.09 38.21 1.40
CA MET A 37 -3.35 36.85 0.91
C MET A 37 -2.13 36.23 0.22
N SER A 38 -1.11 37.03 -0.11
CA SER A 38 0.13 36.54 -0.73
C SER A 38 0.83 35.49 0.12
N GLU A 39 1.01 35.76 1.42
CA GLU A 39 1.77 34.90 2.32
C GLU A 39 1.13 33.50 2.48
N PRO A 40 -0.20 33.35 2.71
CA PRO A 40 -0.86 32.05 2.70
C PRO A 40 -0.65 31.24 1.40
N HIS A 41 -0.66 31.90 0.24
CA HIS A 41 -0.44 31.24 -1.05
C HIS A 41 1.01 30.75 -1.19
N ALA A 42 1.99 31.56 -0.76
CA ALA A 42 3.40 31.17 -0.74
C ALA A 42 3.66 30.00 0.22
N ILE A 43 3.06 30.01 1.41
CA ILE A 43 3.14 28.93 2.40
C ILE A 43 2.56 27.64 1.81
N ALA A 44 1.37 27.70 1.21
CA ALA A 44 0.74 26.54 0.60
C ALA A 44 1.58 25.94 -0.54
N ALA A 45 2.17 26.78 -1.40
CA ALA A 45 3.07 26.33 -2.45
C ALA A 45 4.30 25.60 -1.89
N ASN A 46 4.95 26.17 -0.88
CA ASN A 46 6.13 25.57 -0.23
C ASN A 46 5.79 24.22 0.44
N ALA A 47 4.66 24.14 1.13
CA ALA A 47 4.21 22.91 1.78
C ALA A 47 3.96 21.78 0.77
N ILE A 48 3.33 22.08 -0.37
CA ILE A 48 3.08 21.09 -1.42
C ILE A 48 4.40 20.56 -1.98
N GLU A 49 5.36 21.43 -2.30
CA GLU A 49 6.67 21.02 -2.82
C GLU A 49 7.44 20.15 -1.83
N GLN A 50 7.42 20.52 -0.54
CA GLN A 50 8.06 19.75 0.52
C GLN A 50 7.43 18.35 0.65
N ILE A 51 6.09 18.25 0.68
CA ILE A 51 5.39 16.96 0.77
C ILE A 51 5.72 16.08 -0.44
N VAL A 52 5.76 16.65 -1.65
CA VAL A 52 6.14 15.90 -2.86
C VAL A 52 7.56 15.37 -2.75
N LYS A 53 8.51 16.18 -2.29
CA LYS A 53 9.90 15.77 -2.08
C LYS A 53 10.00 14.63 -1.06
N GLU A 54 9.44 14.80 0.13
CA GLU A 54 9.46 13.82 1.21
C GLU A 54 8.80 12.49 0.79
N ASN A 55 7.68 12.55 0.05
CA ASN A 55 7.03 11.33 -0.45
C ASN A 55 7.92 10.57 -1.44
N THR A 56 8.67 11.30 -2.28
CA THR A 56 9.59 10.69 -3.24
C THR A 56 10.76 10.01 -2.54
N GLU A 57 11.31 10.65 -1.50
CA GLU A 57 12.38 10.09 -0.67
C GLU A 57 11.90 8.85 0.10
N LEU A 58 10.71 8.90 0.72
CA LEU A 58 10.12 7.76 1.42
C LEU A 58 9.89 6.56 0.48
N ARG A 59 9.41 6.81 -0.75
CA ARG A 59 9.27 5.74 -1.75
C ARG A 59 10.61 5.12 -2.10
N ALA A 60 11.66 5.92 -2.26
CA ALA A 60 13.00 5.41 -2.54
C ALA A 60 13.56 4.57 -1.37
N GLN A 61 13.35 5.01 -0.13
CA GLN A 61 13.74 4.26 1.06
C GLN A 61 12.99 2.94 1.19
N LEU A 62 11.68 2.92 0.91
CA LEU A 62 10.88 1.69 0.90
C LEU A 62 11.37 0.69 -0.14
N VAL A 63 11.68 1.16 -1.36
CA VAL A 63 12.24 0.30 -2.42
C VAL A 63 13.61 -0.24 -2.01
N ALA A 64 14.47 0.58 -1.38
CA ALA A 64 15.76 0.13 -0.88
C ALA A 64 15.62 -0.91 0.24
N PHE A 65 14.71 -0.69 1.19
CA PHE A 65 14.42 -1.63 2.27
C PHE A 65 13.88 -2.97 1.74
N GLN A 66 12.97 -2.93 0.76
CA GLN A 66 12.44 -4.13 0.11
C GLN A 66 13.54 -4.93 -0.61
N LYS A 67 14.42 -4.25 -1.35
CA LYS A 67 15.58 -4.90 -2.01
C LYS A 67 16.53 -5.54 -1.01
N ALA A 68 16.76 -4.88 0.13
CA ALA A 68 17.61 -5.41 1.20
C ALA A 68 16.96 -6.60 1.92
N ALA A 69 15.64 -6.60 2.09
CA ALA A 69 14.89 -7.66 2.78
C ALA A 69 14.64 -8.91 1.92
N ASN A 70 14.57 -8.78 0.59
CA ASN A 70 14.36 -9.91 -0.32
C ASN A 70 15.18 -9.73 -1.62
N PRO A 71 16.41 -10.27 -1.71
CA PRO A 71 17.24 -10.14 -2.91
C PRO A 71 16.69 -10.90 -4.13
N ALA A 72 15.65 -11.71 -3.97
CA ALA A 72 15.11 -12.60 -5.02
C ALA A 72 13.85 -12.07 -5.75
N VAL A 73 13.26 -10.93 -5.36
CA VAL A 73 11.99 -10.47 -5.97
C VAL A 73 12.10 -9.01 -6.41
N ALA A 74 12.50 -8.82 -7.67
CA ALA A 74 12.38 -7.53 -8.36
C ALA A 74 10.90 -7.31 -8.71
N VAL A 75 10.17 -6.59 -7.85
CA VAL A 75 8.84 -6.07 -8.20
C VAL A 75 9.03 -4.71 -8.84
N ASP A 76 8.54 -4.55 -10.07
CA ASP A 76 8.47 -3.29 -10.78
C ASP A 76 7.44 -2.36 -10.10
N PRO A 77 7.85 -1.21 -9.53
CA PRO A 77 6.93 -0.26 -8.91
C PRO A 77 6.09 0.55 -9.92
N ALA A 78 6.33 0.41 -11.24
CA ALA A 78 5.49 1.00 -12.28
C ALA A 78 4.22 0.18 -12.57
N SER A 79 4.17 -1.08 -12.13
CA SER A 79 2.92 -1.83 -12.09
C SER A 79 2.11 -1.23 -10.95
N GLY A 80 0.98 -0.59 -11.28
CA GLY A 80 0.03 -0.08 -10.28
C GLY A 80 -0.35 -1.18 -9.27
N PRO A 81 -1.02 -0.84 -8.15
CA PRO A 81 -1.46 -1.86 -7.21
C PRO A 81 -2.26 -2.91 -7.96
N ASP A 82 -1.65 -4.08 -8.12
CA ASP A 82 -2.23 -5.19 -8.85
C ASP A 82 -3.36 -5.74 -7.96
N THR A 83 -4.52 -5.11 -8.08
CA THR A 83 -5.71 -5.30 -7.23
C THR A 83 -6.34 -6.68 -7.41
N THR A 84 -5.77 -7.50 -8.30
CA THR A 84 -6.25 -8.84 -8.63
C THR A 84 -5.51 -9.95 -7.88
N ALA A 85 -4.33 -9.68 -7.33
CA ALA A 85 -3.59 -10.67 -6.54
C ALA A 85 -3.87 -10.43 -5.06
N TRP A 86 -4.97 -10.99 -4.55
CA TRP A 86 -5.13 -11.18 -3.11
C TRP A 86 -4.05 -12.18 -2.67
N TYR A 87 -2.85 -11.66 -2.37
CA TYR A 87 -1.73 -12.43 -1.86
C TYR A 87 -2.12 -12.99 -0.49
N THR A 88 -2.63 -14.21 -0.46
CA THR A 88 -2.78 -14.93 0.80
C THR A 88 -1.42 -15.51 1.19
N PRO A 89 -0.95 -15.30 2.43
CA PRO A 89 0.33 -15.85 2.88
C PRO A 89 0.29 -17.40 3.05
N PHE A 90 -0.86 -18.01 2.80
CA PHE A 90 -1.10 -19.45 2.89
C PHE A 90 -0.64 -20.17 1.61
N VAL A 91 0.58 -20.70 1.64
CA VAL A 91 1.15 -21.53 0.57
C VAL A 91 0.93 -23.01 0.88
N ARG A 92 0.73 -23.82 -0.17
CA ARG A 92 0.67 -25.28 -0.03
C ARG A 92 1.93 -25.80 0.67
N GLY A 93 1.77 -26.64 1.69
CA GLY A 93 2.86 -27.15 2.52
C GLY A 93 3.14 -26.34 3.79
N ALA A 94 2.61 -25.11 3.91
CA ALA A 94 2.81 -24.32 5.12
C ALA A 94 2.09 -24.94 6.33
N ARG A 95 2.72 -24.83 7.51
CA ARG A 95 2.12 -25.23 8.79
C ARG A 95 1.18 -24.16 9.30
N VAL A 96 0.01 -24.59 9.76
CA VAL A 96 -1.04 -23.70 10.26
C VAL A 96 -1.68 -24.27 11.51
N CYS A 97 -2.25 -23.40 12.34
CA CYS A 97 -3.17 -23.76 13.41
C CYS A 97 -4.49 -23.01 13.29
N LEU A 98 -5.53 -23.52 13.97
CA LEU A 98 -6.77 -22.78 14.13
C LEU A 98 -6.62 -21.71 15.21
N LYS A 99 -7.10 -20.49 14.93
CA LYS A 99 -7.11 -19.39 15.92
C LYS A 99 -7.83 -19.74 17.21
N VAL A 100 -8.97 -20.40 17.10
CA VAL A 100 -9.81 -20.77 18.24
C VAL A 100 -9.22 -21.96 19.01
N HIS A 101 -8.45 -22.82 18.33
CA HIS A 101 -7.84 -24.02 18.91
C HIS A 101 -6.40 -24.14 18.43
N PRO A 102 -5.45 -23.39 19.02
CA PRO A 102 -4.06 -23.35 18.54
C PRO A 102 -3.32 -24.70 18.61
N TYR A 103 -3.84 -25.64 19.40
CA TYR A 103 -3.36 -27.02 19.51
C TYR A 103 -3.76 -27.88 18.30
N GLN A 104 -4.79 -27.50 17.54
CA GLN A 104 -5.16 -28.15 16.29
C GLN A 104 -4.27 -27.60 15.17
N ARG A 105 -3.19 -28.34 14.89
CA ARG A 105 -2.17 -28.01 13.90
C ARG A 105 -2.31 -28.87 12.67
N GLY A 106 -1.89 -28.34 11.53
CA GLY A 106 -1.95 -29.06 10.27
C GLY A 106 -1.14 -28.41 9.17
N THR A 107 -1.18 -29.04 8.00
CA THR A 107 -0.47 -28.60 6.80
C THR A 107 -1.46 -28.23 5.71
N ILE A 108 -1.18 -27.16 4.98
CA ILE A 108 -2.03 -26.74 3.87
C ILE A 108 -1.84 -27.69 2.69
N VAL A 109 -2.90 -28.39 2.29
CA VAL A 109 -2.90 -29.31 1.16
C VAL A 109 -3.31 -28.61 -0.13
N ASN A 110 -4.26 -27.67 -0.05
CA ASN A 110 -4.77 -26.95 -1.21
C ASN A 110 -5.38 -25.60 -0.81
N THR A 111 -5.49 -24.69 -1.78
CA THR A 111 -6.16 -23.39 -1.60
C THR A 111 -7.18 -23.21 -2.72
N ARG A 112 -8.31 -22.60 -2.40
CA ARG A 112 -9.37 -22.30 -3.36
C ARG A 112 -10.01 -20.96 -3.03
N PHE A 113 -10.29 -20.18 -4.06
CA PHE A 113 -11.15 -19.01 -3.95
C PHE A 113 -12.59 -19.37 -4.31
N ASP A 114 -13.55 -18.89 -3.52
CA ASP A 114 -14.99 -19.03 -3.75
C ASP A 114 -15.62 -17.64 -3.65
N ASP A 115 -16.27 -17.17 -4.71
CA ASP A 115 -16.84 -15.81 -4.77
C ASP A 115 -17.86 -15.52 -3.66
N ARG A 116 -18.53 -16.54 -3.13
CA ARG A 116 -19.51 -16.40 -2.04
C ARG A 116 -18.90 -16.58 -0.65
N ARG A 117 -17.81 -17.35 -0.54
CA ARG A 117 -17.25 -17.78 0.76
C ARG A 117 -15.86 -17.23 1.06
N GLY A 118 -15.23 -16.57 0.09
CA GLY A 118 -13.86 -16.05 0.14
C GLY A 118 -12.81 -17.15 0.00
N TYR A 119 -11.59 -16.86 0.46
CA TYR A 119 -10.49 -17.82 0.48
C TYR A 119 -10.73 -18.97 1.45
N LEU A 120 -10.81 -20.18 0.89
CA LEU A 120 -10.90 -21.46 1.59
C LEU A 120 -9.56 -22.19 1.45
N ILE A 121 -9.08 -22.73 2.56
CA ILE A 121 -7.80 -23.42 2.71
C ILE A 121 -8.10 -24.84 3.16
N SER A 122 -7.65 -25.84 2.40
CA SER A 122 -7.74 -27.25 2.77
C SER A 122 -6.55 -27.57 3.66
N VAL A 123 -6.82 -27.91 4.92
CA VAL A 123 -5.80 -28.24 5.93
C VAL A 123 -5.91 -29.71 6.28
N ARG A 124 -4.77 -30.41 6.25
CA ARG A 124 -4.61 -31.74 6.82
C ARG A 124 -4.14 -31.59 8.25
N PHE A 125 -5.02 -31.85 9.21
CA PHE A 125 -4.67 -31.77 10.62
C PHE A 125 -3.80 -32.97 11.03
N GLU A 126 -2.95 -32.77 12.03
CA GLU A 126 -2.04 -33.80 12.56
C GLU A 126 -2.80 -34.88 13.38
N SER A 127 -4.09 -34.69 13.64
CA SER A 127 -4.92 -35.69 14.32
C SER A 127 -5.26 -36.85 13.38
N GLU A 128 -4.99 -38.09 13.82
CA GLU A 128 -5.26 -39.33 13.06
C GLU A 128 -6.74 -39.55 12.71
N PHE A 129 -7.65 -38.81 13.37
CA PHE A 129 -9.09 -38.94 13.18
C PHE A 129 -9.70 -37.87 12.27
N GLU A 130 -8.94 -36.85 11.87
CA GLU A 130 -9.45 -35.74 11.06
C GLU A 130 -8.95 -35.81 9.61
N SER A 131 -9.86 -36.10 8.67
CA SER A 131 -9.61 -35.95 7.24
C SER A 131 -9.35 -34.49 6.85
N ASP A 132 -8.74 -34.26 5.67
CA ASP A 132 -8.54 -32.94 5.08
C ASP A 132 -9.82 -32.07 5.17
N ARG A 133 -9.73 -30.90 5.81
CA ARG A 133 -10.86 -30.01 6.08
C ARG A 133 -10.67 -28.65 5.44
N TRP A 134 -11.71 -28.14 4.79
CA TRP A 134 -11.74 -26.78 4.27
C TRP A 134 -12.06 -25.78 5.39
N VAL A 135 -11.13 -24.85 5.61
CA VAL A 135 -11.19 -23.80 6.63
C VAL A 135 -11.08 -22.44 5.96
N LYS A 136 -11.82 -21.43 6.43
CA LYS A 136 -11.66 -20.05 5.94
C LYS A 136 -10.30 -19.51 6.37
N ALA A 137 -9.58 -18.87 5.45
CA ALA A 137 -8.25 -18.29 5.71
C ALA A 137 -8.20 -17.41 6.98
N LYS A 138 -9.26 -16.64 7.24
CA LYS A 138 -9.36 -15.76 8.43
C LYS A 138 -9.30 -16.50 9.79
N ASN A 139 -9.61 -17.79 9.81
CA ASN A 139 -9.62 -18.64 11.01
C ASN A 139 -8.30 -19.39 11.22
N LEU A 140 -7.33 -19.22 10.33
CA LEU A 140 -6.03 -19.86 10.38
C LEU A 140 -4.95 -18.84 10.75
N GLU A 141 -3.92 -19.32 11.42
CA GLU A 141 -2.66 -18.63 11.65
C GLU A 141 -1.51 -19.49 11.14
N LEU A 142 -0.49 -18.85 10.57
CA LEU A 142 0.73 -19.53 10.14
C LEU A 142 1.58 -19.84 11.37
N ILE A 143 2.08 -21.08 11.42
CA ILE A 143 3.10 -21.48 12.37
C ILE A 143 4.44 -21.30 11.66
N PRO A 144 5.38 -20.52 12.21
CA PRO A 144 6.72 -20.43 11.63
C PRO A 144 7.37 -21.82 11.63
N ASP A 145 7.99 -22.18 10.51
CA ASP A 145 8.87 -23.35 10.47
C ASP A 145 10.12 -23.01 11.31
N GLU A 146 10.42 -23.85 12.31
CA GLU A 146 11.68 -23.79 13.06
C GLU A 146 12.89 -24.05 12.15
#